data_AF-A0A533Z1Z9-F1
#
_entry.id   AF-A0A533Z1Z9-F1
#
_cell.length_a   1.000
_cell.length_b   1.000
_cell.length_c   1.000
_cell.angle_alpha   90.00
_cell.angle_beta   90.00
_cell.angle_gamma   90.00
#
_symmetry.space_group_name_H-M   'P 1'
#
loop_
_entity.id
_entity.type
_entity.pdbx_description
1 polymer ?
#
loop_
_entity_poly.entity_id
_entity_poly.type
_entity_poly.pdbx_seq_one_letter_code
_entity_poly.pdbx_strand_id
1 'polypeptide(L)'
;MDRLNWIAALTVAGMVGITNVVAAEELPREATLPLALATKAAAAAVEKCTKDGYKVTAAVVDRAGVLKALMRADGAGSHTTDSSRKKAYTAASEISYPLLPKK
;
A
#
# COMPACT_ATOMS: atom_id res chain seq x y z
N MET A 1 -1.61 70.89 9.62
CA MET A 1 -0.73 69.98 10.39
C MET A 1 -1.22 68.54 10.16
N ASP A 2 -1.42 68.13 8.91
CA ASP A 2 -2.28 66.95 8.61
C ASP A 2 -1.63 65.95 7.65
N ARG A 3 -0.46 66.29 7.07
CA ARG A 3 0.29 65.38 6.18
C ARG A 3 1.24 64.44 6.94
N LEU A 4 1.49 64.71 8.22
CA LEU A 4 2.36 63.89 9.08
C LEU A 4 1.63 62.66 9.63
N ASN A 5 0.31 62.78 9.93
CA ASN A 5 -0.53 61.64 10.35
C ASN A 5 -0.75 60.61 9.22
N TRP A 6 -0.75 61.05 7.95
CA TRP A 6 -0.92 60.16 6.81
C TRP A 6 0.29 59.23 6.61
N ILE A 7 1.50 59.73 6.82
CA ILE A 7 2.74 58.94 6.64
C ILE A 7 2.88 57.92 7.77
N ALA A 8 2.50 58.26 9.00
CA ALA A 8 2.48 57.34 10.13
C ALA A 8 1.46 56.19 9.95
N ALA A 9 0.31 56.47 9.32
CA ALA A 9 -0.70 55.46 9.02
C ALA A 9 -0.23 54.44 7.96
N LEU A 10 0.60 54.87 7.01
CA LEU A 10 1.16 54.00 5.97
C LEU A 10 2.24 53.04 6.50
N THR A 11 2.99 53.43 7.53
CA THR A 11 4.02 52.57 8.14
C THR A 11 3.45 51.47 9.04
N VAL A 12 2.24 51.65 9.60
CA VAL A 12 1.58 50.61 10.43
C VAL A 12 0.92 49.52 9.58
N ALA A 13 0.60 49.82 8.31
CA ALA A 13 -0.01 48.85 7.39
C ALA A 13 1.00 47.88 6.74
N GLY A 14 2.31 48.10 6.88
CA GLY A 14 3.36 47.34 6.19
C GLY A 14 3.79 46.03 6.87
N MET A 15 3.27 45.71 8.06
CA MET A 15 3.79 44.60 8.87
C MET A 15 2.71 43.58 9.26
N VAL A 16 1.75 43.33 8.37
CA VAL A 16 0.92 42.12 8.46
C VAL A 16 1.74 40.97 7.87
N GLY A 17 2.42 40.26 8.78
CA GLY A 17 3.30 39.15 8.46
C GLY A 17 2.59 38.07 7.65
N ILE A 18 3.21 37.72 6.52
CA ILE A 18 2.89 36.52 5.76
C ILE A 18 3.48 35.34 6.54
N THR A 19 2.75 34.82 7.52
CA THR A 19 3.02 33.48 8.05
C THR A 19 2.31 32.48 7.16
N ASN A 20 2.97 32.07 6.07
CA ASN A 20 2.56 30.86 5.36
C ASN A 20 2.78 29.67 6.29
N VAL A 21 1.74 29.27 7.02
CA VAL A 21 1.71 27.96 7.65
C VAL A 21 1.57 26.96 6.51
N VAL A 22 2.69 26.38 6.08
CA VAL A 22 2.67 25.21 5.22
C VAL A 22 2.08 24.08 6.06
N ALA A 23 0.79 23.81 5.90
CA ALA A 23 0.20 22.59 6.41
C ALA A 23 0.91 21.42 5.72
N ALA A 24 1.49 20.51 6.51
CA ALA A 24 2.04 19.28 5.97
C ALA A 24 0.90 18.51 5.28
N GLU A 25 1.02 18.24 3.98
CA GLU A 25 0.08 17.38 3.26
C GLU A 25 0.01 16.02 3.96
N GLU A 26 -1.21 15.56 4.23
CA GLU A 26 -1.44 14.25 4.82
C GLU A 26 -0.93 13.18 3.86
N LEU A 27 0.09 12.42 4.31
CA LEU A 27 0.71 11.39 3.47
C LEU A 27 -0.35 10.36 3.04
N PRO A 28 -0.32 9.90 1.77
CA PRO A 28 -1.19 8.83 1.32
C PRO A 28 -1.08 7.61 2.23
N ARG A 29 -2.19 7.22 2.85
CA ARG A 29 -2.26 6.06 3.71
C ARG A 29 -2.79 4.87 2.92
N GLU A 30 -2.09 3.75 2.99
CA GLU A 30 -2.45 2.54 2.28
C GLU A 30 -2.66 1.36 3.22
N ALA A 31 -3.65 0.51 2.90
CA ALA A 31 -3.81 -0.77 3.56
C ALA A 31 -2.65 -1.70 3.16
N THR A 32 -1.88 -2.14 4.14
CA THR A 32 -0.77 -3.07 3.92
C THR A 32 -1.17 -4.49 4.33
N LEU A 33 -0.61 -5.48 3.64
CA LEU A 33 -0.80 -6.89 4.00
C LEU A 33 0.24 -7.30 5.06
N PRO A 34 -0.14 -7.45 6.34
CA PRO A 34 0.79 -7.88 7.37
C PRO A 34 1.19 -9.35 7.17
N LEU A 35 2.40 -9.69 7.59
CA LEU A 35 2.96 -11.04 7.44
C LEU A 35 2.06 -12.11 8.06
N ALA A 36 1.51 -11.85 9.25
CA ALA A 36 0.65 -12.80 9.96
C ALA A 36 -0.64 -13.15 9.18
N LEU A 37 -1.21 -12.21 8.43
CA LEU A 37 -2.37 -12.50 7.57
C LEU A 37 -1.94 -13.26 6.31
N ALA A 38 -0.80 -12.92 5.72
CA ALA A 38 -0.28 -13.63 4.56
C ALA A 38 0.02 -15.10 4.88
N THR A 39 0.65 -15.38 6.03
CA THR A 39 0.93 -16.75 6.47
C THR A 39 -0.35 -17.52 6.78
N LYS A 40 -1.33 -16.88 7.45
CA LYS A 40 -2.64 -17.48 7.72
C LYS A 40 -3.39 -17.83 6.44
N ALA A 41 -3.37 -16.95 5.43
CA ALA A 41 -4.01 -17.19 4.14
C ALA A 41 -3.34 -18.34 3.38
N ALA A 42 -2.01 -18.37 3.32
CA ALA A 42 -1.26 -19.45 2.68
C ALA A 42 -1.53 -20.81 3.36
N ALA A 43 -1.55 -20.83 4.70
CA ALA A 43 -1.84 -22.02 5.48
C ALA A 43 -3.25 -22.54 5.21
N ALA A 44 -4.26 -21.66 5.25
CA ALA A 44 -5.65 -22.03 5.00
C ALA A 44 -5.85 -22.62 3.59
N ALA A 45 -5.18 -22.07 2.58
CA ALA A 45 -5.25 -22.59 1.21
C ALA A 45 -4.64 -24.00 1.10
N VAL A 46 -3.45 -24.19 1.68
CA VAL A 46 -2.79 -25.51 1.68
C VAL A 46 -3.62 -26.52 2.47
N GLU A 47 -4.10 -26.17 3.66
CA GLU A 47 -4.91 -27.04 4.50
C GLU A 47 -6.19 -27.48 3.79
N LYS A 48 -6.89 -26.56 3.13
CA LYS A 48 -8.11 -26.86 2.39
C LYS A 48 -7.82 -27.82 1.23
N CYS A 49 -6.82 -27.52 0.40
CA CYS A 49 -6.44 -28.39 -0.71
C CYS A 49 -5.96 -29.76 -0.23
N THR A 50 -5.27 -29.83 0.91
CA THR A 50 -4.80 -31.09 1.51
C THR A 50 -5.98 -31.94 1.95
N LYS A 51 -7.00 -31.36 2.58
CA LYS A 51 -8.25 -32.05 2.94
C LYS A 51 -8.99 -32.59 1.72
N ASP A 52 -8.91 -31.87 0.61
CA ASP A 52 -9.51 -32.26 -0.67
C ASP A 52 -8.63 -33.27 -1.46
N GLY A 53 -7.48 -33.70 -0.89
CA GLY A 53 -6.59 -34.71 -1.47
C GLY A 53 -5.54 -34.18 -2.46
N TYR A 54 -5.42 -32.86 -2.60
CA TYR A 54 -4.48 -32.22 -3.51
C TYR A 54 -3.18 -31.80 -2.81
N LYS A 55 -2.04 -31.99 -3.50
CA LYS A 55 -0.71 -31.57 -3.03
C LYS A 55 -0.29 -30.31 -3.78
N VAL A 56 -0.44 -29.16 -3.14
CA VAL A 56 -0.29 -27.84 -3.77
C VAL A 56 0.81 -27.00 -3.12
N THR A 57 1.19 -25.92 -3.81
CA THR A 57 1.95 -24.82 -3.21
C THR A 57 1.12 -23.55 -3.26
N ALA A 58 0.95 -22.86 -2.13
CA ALA A 58 0.29 -21.57 -2.03
C ALA A 58 1.32 -20.45 -1.86
N ALA A 59 1.27 -19.43 -2.72
CA ALA A 59 2.08 -18.23 -2.65
C ALA A 59 1.18 -17.02 -2.40
N VAL A 60 1.62 -16.12 -1.52
CA VAL A 60 0.97 -14.84 -1.25
C VAL A 60 1.99 -13.74 -1.52
N VAL A 61 1.64 -12.83 -2.41
CA VAL A 61 2.41 -11.63 -2.72
C VAL A 61 1.67 -10.40 -2.22
N ASP A 62 2.40 -9.35 -1.86
CA ASP A 62 1.81 -8.05 -1.58
C ASP A 62 1.54 -7.27 -2.86
N ARG A 63 0.98 -6.05 -2.70
CA ARG A 63 0.66 -5.16 -3.82
C ARG A 63 1.90 -4.75 -4.61
N ALA A 64 3.08 -4.69 -3.99
CA ALA A 64 4.34 -4.40 -4.68
C ALA A 64 4.86 -5.60 -5.51
N GLY A 65 4.13 -6.72 -5.51
CA GLY A 65 4.53 -7.94 -6.19
C GLY A 65 5.61 -8.72 -5.44
N VAL A 66 5.86 -8.39 -4.17
CA VAL A 66 6.87 -9.04 -3.35
C VAL A 66 6.25 -10.21 -2.61
N LEU A 67 6.95 -11.34 -2.61
CA LEU A 67 6.52 -12.54 -1.91
C LEU A 67 6.52 -12.32 -0.39
N LYS A 68 5.37 -12.55 0.25
CA LYS A 68 5.18 -12.44 1.69
C LYS A 68 5.17 -13.81 2.37
N ALA A 69 4.55 -14.80 1.74
CA ALA A 69 4.48 -16.16 2.26
C ALA A 69 4.46 -17.18 1.12
N LEU A 70 5.10 -18.32 1.32
CA LEU A 70 5.09 -19.45 0.42
C LEU A 70 5.00 -20.73 1.25
N MET A 71 3.98 -21.55 1.02
CA MET A 71 3.79 -22.83 1.71
C MET A 71 3.60 -23.92 0.68
N ARG A 72 4.47 -24.93 0.74
CA ARG A 72 4.45 -26.10 -0.14
C ARG A 72 4.02 -27.31 0.67
N ALA A 73 2.97 -27.99 0.21
CA ALA A 73 2.55 -29.26 0.79
C ALA A 73 3.57 -30.38 0.50
N ASP A 74 3.64 -31.36 1.40
CA ASP A 74 4.50 -32.52 1.22
C ASP A 74 4.10 -33.33 -0.03
N GLY A 75 5.09 -33.59 -0.88
CA GLY A 75 4.90 -34.27 -2.16
C GLY A 75 4.28 -33.41 -3.28
N ALA A 76 4.10 -32.10 -3.08
CA ALA A 76 3.77 -31.20 -4.20
C ALA A 76 4.95 -31.12 -5.20
N GLY A 77 4.67 -31.06 -6.50
CA GLY A 77 5.71 -31.01 -7.54
C GLY A 77 6.63 -29.78 -7.43
N SER A 78 7.91 -29.91 -7.76
CA SER A 78 8.89 -28.82 -7.64
C SER A 78 8.54 -27.57 -8.45
N HIS A 79 7.90 -27.75 -9.62
CA HIS A 79 7.47 -26.64 -10.48
C HIS A 79 6.35 -25.78 -9.87
N THR A 80 5.64 -26.30 -8.86
CA THR A 80 4.49 -25.59 -8.27
C THR A 80 4.90 -24.36 -7.46
N THR A 81 6.15 -24.28 -6.98
CA THR A 81 6.67 -23.12 -6.23
C THR A 81 6.75 -21.88 -7.12
N ASP A 82 7.42 -21.99 -8.27
CA ASP A 82 7.57 -20.90 -9.22
C ASP A 82 6.24 -20.60 -9.93
N SER A 83 5.47 -21.63 -10.29
CA SER A 83 4.14 -21.44 -10.89
C SER A 83 3.19 -20.69 -9.96
N SER A 84 3.13 -21.08 -8.67
CA SER A 84 2.25 -20.43 -7.68
C SER A 84 2.67 -18.97 -7.45
N ARG A 85 3.98 -18.71 -7.31
CA ARG A 85 4.51 -17.34 -7.19
C ARG A 85 4.16 -16.48 -8.40
N LYS A 86 4.37 -16.98 -9.63
CA LYS A 86 4.06 -16.24 -10.85
C LYS A 86 2.58 -15.91 -10.98
N LYS A 87 1.69 -16.87 -10.66
CA LYS A 87 0.23 -16.64 -10.63
C LYS A 87 -0.16 -15.57 -9.62
N ALA A 88 0.40 -15.64 -8.41
CA ALA A 88 0.14 -14.65 -7.36
C ALA A 88 0.62 -13.25 -7.79
N TYR A 89 1.82 -13.14 -8.37
CA TYR A 89 2.35 -11.89 -8.92
C TYR A 89 1.45 -11.31 -10.01
N THR A 90 1.04 -12.13 -10.99
CA THR A 90 0.14 -11.68 -12.07
C THR A 90 -1.16 -11.13 -11.50
N ALA A 91 -1.80 -11.87 -10.58
CA ALA A 91 -3.04 -11.43 -9.95
C ALA A 91 -2.86 -10.10 -9.20
N ALA A 92 -1.78 -9.93 -8.43
CA ALA A 92 -1.50 -8.69 -7.74
C ALA A 92 -1.21 -7.53 -8.71
N SER A 93 -0.50 -7.79 -9.81
CA SER A 93 -0.16 -6.78 -10.80
C SER A 93 -1.37 -6.31 -11.61
N GLU A 94 -2.28 -7.21 -11.98
CA GLU A 94 -3.53 -6.86 -12.67
C GLU A 94 -4.45 -6.05 -11.75
N ILE A 95 -4.56 -6.43 -10.47
CA ILE A 95 -5.40 -5.73 -9.48
C ILE A 95 -4.76 -4.42 -9.02
N SER A 96 -3.44 -4.26 -9.08
CA SER A 96 -2.73 -3.03 -8.67
C SER A 96 -2.87 -1.85 -9.66
N TYR A 97 -3.65 -2.01 -10.73
CA TYR A 97 -4.17 -0.91 -11.56
C TYR A 97 -5.51 -0.29 -11.08
N PRO A 98 -5.80 0.03 -9.79
CA PRO A 98 -6.86 0.95 -9.44
C PRO A 98 -6.28 2.35 -9.22
N LEU A 99 -5.23 2.74 -9.97
CA LEU A 99 -4.70 4.12 -9.95
C LEU A 99 -5.66 5.13 -10.57
N LEU A 100 -6.85 4.70 -11.01
CA LEU A 100 -7.91 5.61 -11.35
C LEU A 100 -8.78 5.86 -10.13
N PRO A 101 -8.96 7.13 -9.72
CA PRO A 101 -9.96 7.47 -8.71
C PRO A 101 -11.31 6.94 -9.21
N LYS A 102 -11.94 6.09 -8.41
CA LYS A 102 -13.36 5.77 -8.59
C LYS A 102 -14.11 7.10 -8.48
N LYS A 103 -14.60 7.62 -9.61
CA LYS A 103 -15.59 8.70 -9.64
C LYS A 103 -16.86 8.26 -8.92
#